data_AF-A0A2G9T450-F1
#
_entry.id   AF-A0A2G9T450-F1
#
_cell.length_a   1.000
_cell.length_b   1.000
_cell.length_c   1.000
_cell.angle_alpha   90.00
_cell.angle_beta   90.00
_cell.angle_gamma   90.00
#
_symmetry.space_group_name_H-M   'P 1'
#
loop_
_entity.id
_entity.type
_entity.pdbx_description
1 polymer ?
#
loop_
_entity_poly.entity_id
_entity_poly.type
_entity_poly.pdbx_seq_one_letter_code
_entity_poly.pdbx_strand_id
1 'polypeptide(L)'
;ESAVLNAVNNESGERFAIKVYKTSLTEFKNRSEYVKDDFRFKNPRGVLKIWAEREFMNLSRMIKCELPCPVPIKLKRHLLLMSLIGENGAAAPRLKNIDWEFSTVEERKDIFSQVINVEQFSEENRANQVNKSKPADFEWTAYNAERKELRDDSPARDYN
;
A
#
# COMPACT_ATOMS: atom_id res chain seq x y z
N GLU A 1 9.96 -8.52 2.08
CA GLU A 1 8.65 -7.96 2.47
C GLU A 1 7.53 -8.27 1.51
N SER A 2 7.67 -7.89 0.25
CA SER A 2 6.70 -8.13 -0.81
C SER A 2 7.42 -8.23 -2.16
N ALA A 3 6.71 -8.66 -3.20
CA ALA A 3 7.09 -8.51 -4.60
C ALA A 3 6.05 -7.64 -5.30
N VAL A 4 6.45 -6.86 -6.31
CA VAL A 4 5.53 -6.07 -7.14
C VAL A 4 5.62 -6.61 -8.56
N LEU A 5 4.47 -6.98 -9.13
CA LEU A 5 4.34 -7.55 -10.46
C LEU A 5 3.59 -6.57 -11.37
N ASN A 6 3.94 -6.56 -12.66
CA ASN A 6 3.18 -5.86 -13.69
C ASN A 6 1.99 -6.72 -14.12
N ALA A 7 0.82 -6.13 -14.28
CA ALA A 7 -0.39 -6.79 -14.73
C ALA A 7 -1.04 -5.98 -15.85
N VAL A 8 -1.72 -6.67 -16.77
CA VAL A 8 -2.42 -6.07 -17.90
C VAL A 8 -3.85 -6.59 -17.91
N ASN A 9 -4.82 -5.71 -18.11
CA ASN A 9 -6.20 -6.11 -18.40
C ASN A 9 -6.29 -6.55 -19.87
N ASN A 10 -6.71 -7.79 -20.10
CA ASN A 10 -6.78 -8.38 -21.43
C ASN A 10 -7.81 -7.70 -22.35
N GLU A 11 -8.84 -7.06 -21.79
CA GLU A 11 -9.89 -6.41 -22.56
C GLU A 11 -9.55 -4.95 -22.88
N SER A 12 -9.11 -4.18 -21.88
CA SER A 12 -8.82 -2.74 -22.05
C SER A 12 -7.36 -2.44 -22.42
N GLY A 13 -6.44 -3.39 -22.25
CA GLY A 13 -5.00 -3.16 -22.38
C GLY A 13 -4.39 -2.32 -21.26
N GLU A 14 -5.20 -1.90 -20.27
CA GLU A 14 -4.77 -1.07 -19.16
C GLU A 14 -3.80 -1.83 -18.24
N ARG A 15 -2.83 -1.10 -17.66
CA ARG A 15 -1.73 -1.68 -16.89
C ARG A 15 -1.80 -1.32 -15.41
N PHE A 16 -1.41 -2.28 -14.59
CA PHE A 16 -1.51 -2.21 -13.14
C PHE A 16 -0.26 -2.77 -12.46
N ALA A 17 -0.10 -2.41 -11.20
CA ALA A 17 0.86 -3.03 -10.29
C ALA A 17 0.13 -3.93 -9.30
N ILE A 18 0.62 -5.16 -9.12
CA ILE A 18 0.15 -6.09 -8.09
C ILE A 18 1.25 -6.27 -7.05
N LYS A 19 1.03 -5.75 -5.85
CA LYS A 19 1.89 -5.97 -4.70
C LYS A 19 1.47 -7.24 -3.95
N VAL A 20 2.38 -8.21 -3.89
CA VAL A 20 2.22 -9.52 -3.25
C VAL A 20 3.02 -9.55 -1.96
N TYR A 21 2.36 -9.60 -0.80
CA TYR A 21 3.04 -9.65 0.49
C TYR A 21 3.49 -11.09 0.79
N LYS A 22 4.77 -11.26 1.17
CA LYS A 22 5.35 -12.59 1.43
C LYS A 22 4.61 -13.27 2.59
N THR A 23 4.21 -14.53 2.41
CA THR A 23 3.43 -15.27 3.41
C THR A 23 4.26 -16.05 4.43
N SER A 24 5.53 -16.32 4.10
CA SER A 24 6.52 -16.89 4.99
C SER A 24 7.35 -15.79 5.66
N LEU A 25 7.55 -15.92 6.98
CA LEU A 25 8.23 -14.94 7.83
C LEU A 25 9.77 -15.11 7.88
N THR A 26 10.35 -16.00 7.06
CA THR A 26 11.70 -16.55 7.27
C THR A 26 12.87 -15.61 6.97
N GLU A 27 12.68 -14.46 6.32
CA GLU A 27 13.80 -13.64 5.82
C GLU A 27 14.05 -12.34 6.57
N PHE A 28 13.37 -12.09 7.69
CA PHE A 28 13.45 -10.82 8.40
C PHE A 28 14.35 -10.87 9.63
N LYS A 29 15.57 -10.37 9.50
CA LYS A 29 16.59 -10.40 10.56
C LYS A 29 16.38 -9.37 11.70
N ASN A 30 15.68 -8.25 11.48
CA ASN A 30 15.58 -7.15 12.46
C ASN A 30 14.17 -6.91 13.03
N ARG A 31 13.40 -7.99 13.23
CA ARG A 31 11.97 -7.87 13.56
C ARG A 31 11.65 -7.91 15.06
N SER A 32 12.58 -8.36 15.91
CA SER A 32 12.34 -8.51 17.36
C SER A 32 11.93 -7.21 18.05
N GLU A 33 12.41 -6.05 17.60
CA GLU A 33 12.08 -4.75 18.17
C GLU A 33 10.63 -4.28 17.88
N TYR A 34 10.00 -4.78 16.82
CA TYR A 34 8.63 -4.40 16.43
C TYR A 34 7.56 -5.43 16.82
N VAL A 35 7.97 -6.59 17.37
CA VAL A 35 7.11 -7.79 17.48
C VAL A 35 7.01 -8.37 18.88
N LYS A 36 7.95 -8.04 19.79
CA LYS A 36 8.13 -8.77 21.06
C LYS A 36 6.87 -8.88 21.92
N ASP A 37 5.95 -7.91 21.85
CA ASP A 37 4.74 -7.86 22.69
C ASP A 37 3.42 -7.80 21.91
N ASP A 38 3.44 -8.06 20.60
CA ASP A 38 2.26 -7.90 19.76
C ASP A 38 1.57 -9.24 19.46
N PHE A 39 0.46 -9.49 20.15
CA PHE A 39 -0.38 -10.69 20.05
C PHE A 39 -0.85 -11.00 18.62
N ARG A 40 -0.85 -10.01 17.72
CA ARG A 40 -1.25 -10.17 16.31
C ARG A 40 -0.30 -11.15 15.60
N PHE A 41 0.98 -11.23 15.98
CA PHE A 41 1.99 -12.10 15.36
C PHE A 41 1.93 -13.59 15.71
N LYS A 42 0.99 -14.01 16.57
CA LYS A 42 0.69 -15.44 16.81
C LYS A 42 -0.01 -16.11 15.63
N ASN A 43 -0.62 -15.34 14.70
CA ASN A 43 -1.23 -15.85 13.47
C ASN A 43 -0.65 -15.12 12.23
N PRO A 44 0.43 -15.63 11.62
CA PRO A 44 1.13 -14.98 10.52
C PRO A 44 0.23 -14.61 9.33
N ARG A 45 -0.75 -15.46 9.00
CA ARG A 45 -1.70 -15.22 7.90
C ARG A 45 -2.65 -14.06 8.23
N GLY A 46 -3.04 -13.92 9.50
CA GLY A 46 -3.84 -12.79 9.99
C GLY A 46 -3.08 -11.47 9.94
N VAL A 47 -1.80 -11.47 10.32
CA VAL A 47 -0.93 -10.28 10.27
C VAL A 47 -0.72 -9.75 8.86
N LEU A 48 -0.42 -10.64 7.92
CA LEU A 48 -0.09 -10.21 6.55
C LEU A 48 -1.29 -9.60 5.84
N LYS A 49 -2.48 -10.14 6.15
CA LYS A 49 -3.75 -9.56 5.75
C LYS A 49 -3.87 -8.13 6.32
N ILE A 50 -3.60 -7.93 7.62
CA ILE A 50 -3.60 -6.60 8.25
C ILE A 50 -2.61 -5.64 7.57
N TRP A 51 -1.45 -6.12 7.12
CA TRP A 51 -0.43 -5.29 6.46
C TRP A 51 -0.90 -4.81 5.08
N ALA A 52 -1.43 -5.72 4.26
CA ALA A 52 -1.96 -5.38 2.95
C ALA A 52 -3.19 -4.46 3.04
N GLU A 53 -4.03 -4.68 4.06
CA GLU A 53 -5.19 -3.83 4.38
C GLU A 53 -4.76 -2.43 4.79
N ARG A 54 -3.78 -2.33 5.69
CA ARG A 54 -3.28 -1.04 6.13
C ARG A 54 -2.64 -0.24 5.00
N GLU A 55 -1.93 -0.89 4.08
CA GLU A 55 -1.37 -0.21 2.92
C GLU A 55 -2.45 0.27 1.95
N PHE A 56 -3.48 -0.54 1.67
CA PHE A 56 -4.65 -0.10 0.89
C PHE A 56 -5.28 1.16 1.51
N MET A 57 -5.53 1.14 2.82
CA MET A 57 -6.14 2.27 3.53
C MET A 57 -5.26 3.52 3.53
N ASN A 58 -3.95 3.35 3.69
CA ASN A 58 -3.01 4.46 3.63
C ASN A 58 -3.01 5.10 2.23
N LEU A 59 -2.98 4.30 1.17
CA LEU A 59 -3.07 4.80 -0.21
C LEU A 59 -4.39 5.54 -0.44
N SER A 60 -5.52 4.99 0.00
CA SER A 60 -6.82 5.64 -0.11
C SER A 60 -6.87 6.99 0.60
N ARG A 61 -6.18 7.14 1.74
CA ARG A 61 -6.08 8.43 2.44
C ARG A 61 -5.21 9.43 1.72
N MET A 62 -4.06 8.99 1.22
CA MET A 62 -3.17 9.86 0.46
C MET A 62 -3.92 10.46 -0.74
N ILE A 63 -4.77 9.68 -1.43
CA ILE A 63 -5.63 10.17 -2.52
C ILE A 63 -6.67 11.18 -2.05
N LYS A 64 -7.33 10.93 -0.92
CA LYS A 64 -8.29 11.90 -0.34
C LYS A 64 -7.62 13.24 0.00
N CYS A 65 -6.32 13.22 0.27
CA CYS A 65 -5.50 14.40 0.51
C CYS A 65 -4.77 14.89 -0.74
N GLU A 66 -5.15 14.40 -1.92
CA GLU A 66 -4.59 14.80 -3.22
C GLU A 66 -3.07 14.60 -3.35
N LEU A 67 -2.50 13.69 -2.54
CA LEU A 67 -1.09 13.35 -2.65
C LEU A 67 -0.83 12.40 -3.84
N PRO A 68 0.23 12.66 -4.63
CA PRO A 68 0.60 11.78 -5.73
C PRO A 68 1.07 10.43 -5.19
N CYS A 69 0.27 9.39 -5.42
CA CYS A 69 0.56 8.02 -5.03
C CYS A 69 -0.16 7.01 -5.95
N PRO A 70 0.20 5.72 -5.93
CA PRO A 70 -0.55 4.71 -6.66
C PRO A 70 -2.01 4.64 -6.20
N VAL A 71 -2.94 4.60 -7.15
CA VAL A 71 -4.37 4.46 -6.87
C VAL A 71 -4.66 3.02 -6.47
N PRO A 72 -5.11 2.72 -5.23
CA PRO A 72 -5.45 1.37 -4.83
C PRO A 72 -6.80 1.01 -5.45
N ILE A 73 -6.84 -0.12 -6.17
CA ILE A 73 -8.01 -0.55 -6.95
C ILE A 73 -8.73 -1.68 -6.23
N LYS A 74 -7.98 -2.72 -5.83
CA LYS A 74 -8.57 -3.91 -5.21
C LYS A 74 -7.61 -4.58 -4.27
N LEU A 75 -8.13 -5.02 -3.14
CA LEU A 75 -7.42 -5.85 -2.18
C LEU A 75 -8.08 -7.23 -2.09
N LYS A 76 -7.27 -8.29 -2.21
CA LYS A 76 -7.68 -9.69 -2.02
C LYS A 76 -6.64 -10.42 -1.18
N ARG A 77 -6.96 -10.66 0.10
CA ARG A 77 -6.07 -11.31 1.09
C ARG A 77 -4.76 -10.53 1.27
N HIS A 78 -3.67 -11.00 0.66
CA HIS A 78 -2.32 -10.43 0.73
C HIS A 78 -1.86 -9.95 -0.66
N LEU A 79 -2.82 -9.62 -1.53
CA LEU A 79 -2.60 -9.12 -2.88
C LEU A 79 -3.27 -7.76 -2.99
N LEU A 80 -2.48 -6.72 -3.24
CA LEU A 80 -2.93 -5.35 -3.47
C LEU A 80 -2.73 -4.99 -4.94
N LEU A 81 -3.84 -4.79 -5.65
CA LEU A 81 -3.88 -4.24 -7.00
C LEU A 81 -3.98 -2.71 -6.92
N MET A 82 -3.09 -2.02 -7.63
CA MET A 82 -3.02 -0.56 -7.69
C MET A 82 -2.62 -0.08 -9.09
N SER A 83 -2.80 1.21 -9.37
CA SER A 83 -2.32 1.80 -10.63
C SER A 83 -0.81 1.65 -10.76
N LEU A 84 -0.34 1.45 -12.00
CA LEU A 84 1.09 1.45 -12.30
C LEU A 84 1.55 2.91 -12.43
N ILE A 85 2.58 3.30 -11.69
CA ILE A 85 3.26 4.58 -11.92
C ILE A 85 4.32 4.38 -13.00
N GLY A 86 4.16 5.05 -14.12
CA GLY A 86 5.05 5.01 -15.27
C GLY A 86 4.31 5.15 -16.58
N GLU A 87 5.01 4.97 -17.69
CA GLU A 87 4.50 5.19 -19.04
C GLU A 87 4.83 4.01 -19.95
N ASN A 88 4.03 3.81 -21.00
CA ASN A 88 4.26 2.77 -22.02
C ASN A 88 4.45 1.34 -21.45
N GLY A 89 3.88 1.10 -20.27
CA GLY A 89 3.99 -0.18 -19.55
C GLY A 89 5.30 -0.45 -18.84
N ALA A 90 6.20 0.53 -18.80
CA ALA A 90 7.37 0.52 -17.94
C ALA A 90 7.05 1.23 -16.61
N ALA A 91 7.53 0.67 -15.51
CA ALA A 91 7.47 1.35 -14.22
C ALA A 91 8.43 2.55 -14.23
N ALA A 92 8.01 3.66 -13.62
CA ALA A 92 8.86 4.82 -13.46
C ALA A 92 10.15 4.45 -12.69
N PRO A 93 11.31 5.01 -13.08
CA PRO A 93 12.55 4.79 -12.36
C PRO A 93 12.43 5.33 -10.93
N ARG A 94 13.14 4.70 -10.00
CA ARG A 94 13.27 5.25 -8.63
C ARG A 94 14.13 6.51 -8.70
N LEU A 95 13.85 7.48 -7.83
CA LEU A 95 14.61 8.75 -7.74
C LEU A 95 16.14 8.56 -7.71
N LYS A 96 16.63 7.54 -6.99
CA LYS A 96 18.07 7.20 -6.91
C LYS A 96 18.69 6.64 -8.20
N ASN A 97 17.87 6.21 -9.14
CA ASN A 97 18.27 5.62 -10.42
C ASN A 97 17.97 6.57 -11.59
N ILE A 98 17.57 7.81 -11.32
CA ILE A 98 17.39 8.83 -12.35
C ILE A 98 18.76 9.28 -12.81
N ASP A 99 18.92 9.40 -14.12
CA ASP A 99 20.06 10.09 -14.70
C ASP A 99 19.85 11.60 -14.58
N TRP A 100 20.61 12.22 -13.69
CA TRP A 100 20.48 13.64 -13.41
C TRP A 100 21.18 14.50 -14.46
N GLU A 101 22.06 13.94 -15.31
CA GLU A 101 22.84 14.72 -16.30
C GLU A 101 21.94 15.50 -17.26
N PHE A 102 20.74 14.98 -17.54
CA PHE A 102 19.76 15.59 -18.44
C PHE A 102 18.71 16.47 -17.74
N SER A 103 18.83 16.67 -16.42
CA SER A 103 17.92 17.53 -15.66
C SER A 103 18.50 18.92 -15.40
N THR A 104 17.67 19.93 -15.59
CA THR A 104 17.96 21.33 -15.26
C THR A 104 18.05 21.54 -13.74
N VAL A 105 18.66 22.66 -13.33
CA VAL A 105 18.75 23.02 -11.91
C VAL A 105 17.35 23.32 -11.34
N GLU A 106 16.48 23.89 -12.15
CA GLU A 106 15.10 24.23 -11.84
C GLU A 106 14.29 22.96 -11.56
N GLU A 107 14.32 21.97 -12.45
CA GLU A 107 13.62 20.69 -12.23
C GLU A 107 14.05 19.99 -10.94
N ARG A 108 15.36 20.02 -10.63
CA ARG A 108 15.87 19.45 -9.37
C ARG A 108 15.35 20.20 -8.15
N LYS A 109 15.24 21.53 -8.21
CA LYS A 109 14.67 22.35 -7.13
C LYS A 109 13.18 22.07 -6.95
N ASP A 110 12.45 21.88 -8.05
CA ASP A 110 11.03 21.57 -8.01
C ASP A 110 10.79 20.19 -7.38
N ILE A 111 11.55 19.18 -7.80
CA ILE A 111 11.51 17.83 -7.20
C ILE A 111 11.84 17.91 -5.70
N PHE A 112 12.91 18.63 -5.33
CA PHE A 112 13.29 18.79 -3.93
C PHE A 112 12.17 19.46 -3.10
N SER A 113 11.61 20.56 -3.60
CA SER A 113 10.52 21.28 -2.94
C SER A 113 9.28 20.41 -2.79
N GLN A 114 8.96 19.61 -3.81
CA GLN A 114 7.86 18.64 -3.74
C GLN A 114 8.08 17.61 -2.62
N VAL A 115 9.29 17.06 -2.49
CA VAL A 115 9.62 16.09 -1.42
C VAL A 115 9.46 16.71 -0.04
N ILE A 116 9.97 17.93 0.15
CA ILE A 116 9.85 18.67 1.42
C ILE A 116 8.37 18.91 1.77
N ASN A 117 7.55 19.30 0.80
CA ASN A 117 6.12 19.53 1.03
C ASN A 117 5.39 18.23 1.48
N VAL A 118 5.72 17.09 0.87
CA VAL A 118 5.16 15.79 1.26
C VAL A 118 5.60 15.39 2.67
N GLU A 119 6.86 15.65 3.03
CA GLU A 119 7.39 15.38 4.37
C GLU A 119 6.72 16.25 5.44
N GLN A 120 6.59 17.55 5.19
CA GLN A 120 5.89 18.48 6.09
C GLN A 120 4.44 18.06 6.31
N PHE A 121 3.72 17.72 5.23
CA PHE A 121 2.36 17.18 5.33
C PHE A 121 2.31 15.90 6.19
N SER A 122 3.29 15.01 6.06
CA SER A 122 3.38 13.81 6.89
C SER A 122 3.59 14.13 8.37
N GLU A 123 4.46 15.09 8.69
CA GLU A 123 4.71 15.53 10.07
C GLU A 123 3.51 16.24 10.70
N GLU A 124 2.84 17.11 9.95
CA GLU A 124 1.60 17.77 10.40
C GLU A 124 0.51 16.73 10.69
N ASN A 125 0.34 15.72 9.83
CA ASN A 125 -0.58 14.62 10.08
C ASN A 125 -0.18 13.79 11.30
N ARG A 126 1.11 13.66 11.59
CA ARG A 126 1.61 12.95 12.78
C ARG A 126 1.33 13.75 14.05
N ALA A 127 1.49 15.08 14.01
CA ALA A 127 1.24 16.00 15.11
C ALA A 127 -0.27 16.16 15.41
N ASN A 128 -1.12 16.18 14.38
CA ASN A 128 -2.57 16.34 14.52
C ASN A 128 -3.30 15.06 14.96
N GLN A 129 -2.62 13.91 15.03
CA GLN A 129 -3.21 12.65 15.50
C GLN A 129 -3.28 12.55 17.03
N VAL A 130 -4.31 13.16 17.63
CA VAL A 130 -4.66 13.05 19.06
C VAL A 130 -5.24 11.66 19.43
N ASN A 131 -5.54 10.77 18.47
CA ASN A 131 -5.99 9.41 18.73
C ASN A 131 -5.48 8.41 17.66
N LYS A 132 -4.34 7.78 17.93
CA LYS A 132 -3.66 6.81 17.04
C LYS A 132 -4.45 5.51 16.76
N SER A 133 -5.66 5.35 17.30
CA SER A 133 -6.41 4.08 17.31
C SER A 133 -7.81 4.14 16.68
N LYS A 134 -8.17 5.21 15.96
CA LYS A 134 -9.57 5.39 15.51
C LYS A 134 -9.79 5.59 14.02
N PRO A 135 -9.00 6.36 13.25
CA PRO A 135 -9.39 6.60 11.85
C PRO A 135 -9.31 5.34 10.98
N ALA A 136 -8.23 4.55 11.14
CA ALA A 136 -8.06 3.30 10.39
C ALA A 136 -8.97 2.21 10.91
N ASP A 137 -9.07 2.08 12.22
CA ASP A 137 -9.92 1.05 12.80
C ASP A 137 -11.42 1.32 12.56
N PHE A 138 -11.84 2.59 12.41
CA PHE A 138 -13.23 2.97 12.08
C PHE A 138 -13.55 2.77 10.60
N GLU A 139 -12.69 3.24 9.68
CA GLU A 139 -12.80 2.92 8.24
C GLU A 139 -12.72 1.40 8.01
N TRP A 140 -11.94 0.69 8.84
CA TRP A 140 -11.82 -0.76 8.83
C TRP A 140 -13.08 -1.47 9.33
N THR A 141 -13.73 -0.93 10.35
CA THR A 141 -15.01 -1.46 10.85
C THR A 141 -16.10 -1.31 9.80
N ALA A 142 -16.17 -0.14 9.15
CA ALA A 142 -17.09 0.13 8.04
C ALA A 142 -16.78 -0.77 6.83
N TYR A 143 -15.51 -0.86 6.41
CA TYR A 143 -15.08 -1.74 5.31
C TYR A 143 -15.39 -3.22 5.58
N ASN A 144 -15.18 -3.70 6.81
CA ASN A 144 -15.51 -5.07 7.17
C ASN A 144 -17.02 -5.32 7.25
N ALA A 145 -17.81 -4.34 7.68
CA ALA A 145 -19.26 -4.44 7.69
C ALA A 145 -19.79 -4.57 6.24
N GLU A 146 -19.34 -3.69 5.35
CA GLU A 146 -19.67 -3.71 3.92
C GLU A 146 -19.21 -5.02 3.25
N ARG A 147 -17.99 -5.50 3.55
CA ARG A 147 -17.50 -6.79 3.05
C ARG A 147 -18.22 -8.00 3.63
N LYS A 148 -18.78 -7.90 4.84
CA LYS A 148 -19.55 -8.99 5.47
C LYS A 148 -20.91 -9.15 4.78
N GLU A 149 -21.52 -8.06 4.34
CA GLU A 149 -22.75 -8.08 3.55
C GLU A 149 -22.52 -8.59 2.11
N LEU A 150 -21.36 -8.28 1.51
CA LEU A 150 -20.99 -8.69 0.15
C LEU A 150 -20.28 -10.07 0.06
N ARG A 151 -20.24 -10.84 1.14
CA ARG A 151 -19.63 -12.18 1.14
C ARG A 151 -20.62 -13.21 0.62
N ASP A 152 -20.41 -13.69 -0.61
CA ASP A 152 -20.99 -14.95 -1.06
C ASP A 152 -20.47 -16.13 -0.23
N ASP A 153 -21.28 -17.20 -0.18
CA ASP A 153 -20.95 -18.43 0.52
C ASP A 153 -19.61 -18.97 0.00
N SER A 154 -18.73 -19.36 0.93
CA SER A 154 -17.37 -19.76 0.57
C SER A 154 -17.42 -21.08 -0.19
N PRO A 155 -16.89 -21.19 -1.42
CA PRO A 155 -16.85 -22.46 -2.15
C PRO A 155 -15.99 -23.53 -1.46
N ALA A 156 -15.24 -23.18 -0.41
CA ALA A 156 -14.57 -24.13 0.48
C ALA A 156 -15.53 -24.98 1.33
N ARG A 157 -16.83 -24.66 1.36
CA ARG A 157 -17.85 -25.46 2.06
C ARG A 157 -18.12 -26.80 1.36
N ASP A 158 -17.93 -26.85 0.04
CA ASP A 158 -18.16 -28.06 -0.77
C ASP A 158 -16.98 -29.06 -0.73
N TYR A 159 -15.91 -28.73 0.02
CA TYR A 159 -14.71 -29.55 0.14
C TYR A 159 -14.58 -30.25 1.52
N ASN A 160 -15.60 -30.18 2.37
CA ASN A 160 -15.66 -30.89 3.67
C ASN A 160 -16.86 -31.83 3.75
#